data_AF-A0A952AB49-F1
#
_entry.id   AF-A0A952AB49-F1
#
_cell.length_a   1.000
_cell.length_b   1.000
_cell.length_c   1.000
_cell.angle_alpha   90.00
_cell.angle_beta   90.00
_cell.angle_gamma   90.00
#
_symmetry.space_group_name_H-M   'P 1'
#
loop_
_entity.id
_entity.type
_entity.pdbx_description
1 polymer ?
#
loop_
_entity_poly.entity_id
_entity_poly.type
_entity_poly.pdbx_seq_one_letter_code
_entity_poly.pdbx_strand_id
1 'polypeptide(L)'
;MGVATIRRGLRAACLAAALLGGAAAAHAAAALAVGVTDSPADGIAYGWAINFKTVEEARKVALEKCQAFEGAPKAGKACKLIGAAEKHCLAMAFDPKDDSPGMGWAVEASRDGVRARALERCRAAAPADRRDFCEVDLVKCDGDQ
;
A
#
# COMPACT_ATOMS: atom_id res chain seq x y z
N MET A 1 -31.61 66.40 -37.33
CA MET A 1 -31.72 65.60 -36.08
C MET A 1 -32.20 64.21 -36.46
N GLY A 2 -31.47 63.16 -36.06
CA GLY A 2 -31.82 61.76 -36.33
C GLY A 2 -30.58 60.87 -36.35
N VAL A 3 -30.15 60.44 -35.17
CA VAL A 3 -28.91 59.70 -34.88
C VAL A 3 -28.99 58.24 -35.34
N ALA A 4 -27.88 57.74 -35.90
CA ALA A 4 -27.64 56.35 -36.27
C ALA A 4 -27.50 55.42 -35.06
N THR A 5 -27.89 54.14 -35.16
CA THR A 5 -27.08 53.05 -34.58
C THR A 5 -27.42 51.67 -35.17
N ILE A 6 -26.47 51.12 -35.95
CA ILE A 6 -26.41 49.71 -36.33
C ILE A 6 -25.89 48.93 -35.12
N ARG A 7 -26.71 48.07 -34.52
CA ARG A 7 -26.27 47.15 -33.46
C ARG A 7 -25.61 45.93 -34.08
N ARG A 8 -24.28 45.96 -34.20
CA ARG A 8 -23.43 44.78 -34.43
C ARG A 8 -23.44 43.90 -33.17
N GLY A 9 -24.21 42.82 -33.19
CA GLY A 9 -24.06 41.73 -32.22
C GLY A 9 -22.95 40.79 -32.68
N LEU A 10 -21.72 40.99 -32.20
CA LEU A 10 -20.66 39.98 -32.33
C LEU A 10 -21.06 38.77 -31.47
N ARG A 11 -21.42 37.66 -32.12
CA ARG A 11 -21.49 36.35 -31.46
C ARG A 11 -20.06 35.86 -31.25
N ALA A 12 -19.55 35.99 -30.04
CA ALA A 12 -18.30 35.36 -29.63
C ALA A 12 -18.50 33.84 -29.64
N ALA A 13 -17.91 33.16 -30.62
CA ALA A 13 -17.80 31.71 -30.65
C ALA A 13 -16.63 31.31 -29.73
N CYS A 14 -16.93 30.94 -28.49
CA CYS A 14 -15.97 30.25 -27.62
C CYS A 14 -15.67 28.87 -28.22
N LEU A 15 -14.52 28.72 -28.88
CA LEU A 15 -13.97 27.39 -29.20
C LEU A 15 -13.50 26.75 -27.89
N ALA A 16 -14.29 25.78 -27.40
CA ALA A 16 -13.88 24.82 -26.39
C ALA A 16 -13.55 23.50 -27.08
N ALA A 17 -12.28 23.08 -27.07
CA ALA A 17 -11.79 21.70 -27.28
C ALA A 17 -10.26 21.78 -27.45
N ALA A 18 -9.40 20.95 -26.87
CA ALA A 18 -9.57 19.85 -25.94
C ALA A 18 -8.23 19.73 -25.20
N LEU A 19 -8.25 19.80 -23.86
CA LEU A 19 -7.13 19.34 -23.06
C LEU A 19 -7.14 17.81 -23.15
N LEU A 20 -6.41 17.27 -24.14
CA LEU A 20 -5.89 15.90 -24.08
C LEU A 20 -4.85 15.87 -22.94
N GLY A 21 -5.33 16.00 -21.71
CA GLY A 21 -4.59 15.58 -20.54
C GLY A 21 -4.46 14.08 -20.67
N GLY A 22 -3.34 13.63 -21.25
CA GLY A 22 -2.91 12.26 -21.07
C GLY A 22 -2.94 12.02 -19.57
N ALA A 23 -3.88 11.20 -19.10
CA ALA A 23 -3.86 10.70 -17.75
C ALA A 23 -2.50 10.00 -17.64
N ALA A 24 -1.52 10.69 -17.05
CA ALA A 24 -0.28 10.05 -16.66
C ALA A 24 -0.73 8.84 -15.88
N ALA A 25 -0.41 7.63 -16.38
CA ALA A 25 -0.70 6.42 -15.66
C ALA A 25 -0.06 6.61 -14.28
N ALA A 26 -0.90 6.90 -13.28
CA ALA A 26 -0.45 7.09 -11.93
C ALA A 26 0.28 5.79 -11.59
N HIS A 27 1.55 5.91 -11.25
CA HIS A 27 2.41 4.79 -10.91
C HIS A 27 1.73 4.07 -9.76
N ALA A 28 1.33 2.82 -9.97
CA ALA A 28 0.37 2.15 -9.11
C ALA A 28 0.89 0.82 -8.57
N ALA A 29 2.18 0.52 -8.65
CA ALA A 29 2.73 -0.75 -8.18
C ALA A 29 3.17 -0.75 -6.70
N ALA A 30 2.60 -1.69 -5.94
CA ALA A 30 2.95 -1.95 -4.56
C ALA A 30 3.52 -3.35 -4.35
N ALA A 31 4.32 -3.52 -3.30
CA ALA A 31 4.85 -4.81 -2.89
C ALA A 31 5.11 -4.87 -1.37
N LEU A 32 4.98 -6.07 -0.82
CA LEU A 32 5.27 -6.39 0.58
C LEU A 32 6.20 -7.60 0.64
N ALA A 33 7.26 -7.50 1.44
CA ALA A 33 8.12 -8.60 1.83
C ALA A 33 8.17 -8.71 3.35
N VAL A 34 8.19 -9.95 3.83
CA VAL A 34 8.22 -10.27 5.26
C VAL A 34 9.23 -11.38 5.50
N GLY A 35 10.01 -11.23 6.56
CA GLY A 35 10.94 -12.21 7.09
C GLY A 35 10.52 -12.61 8.49
N VAL A 36 10.41 -13.91 8.73
CA VAL A 36 10.10 -14.52 10.02
C VAL A 36 11.00 -15.74 10.20
N THR A 37 11.24 -16.12 11.46
CA THR A 37 11.93 -17.37 11.80
C THR A 37 10.98 -18.27 12.59
N ASP A 38 11.44 -19.47 12.93
CA ASP A 38 10.68 -20.37 13.82
C ASP A 38 10.65 -19.87 15.28
N SER A 39 11.52 -18.91 15.63
CA SER A 39 11.59 -18.28 16.96
C SER A 39 10.98 -16.88 16.93
N PRO A 40 9.87 -16.61 17.65
CA PRO A 40 9.31 -15.27 17.78
C PRO A 40 10.30 -14.25 18.37
N ALA A 41 11.24 -14.70 19.21
CA ALA A 41 12.27 -13.85 19.82
C ALA A 41 13.32 -13.32 18.84
N ASP A 42 13.40 -13.87 17.63
CA ASP A 42 14.26 -13.33 16.58
C ASP A 42 13.63 -12.12 15.86
N GLY A 43 12.42 -11.73 16.27
CA GLY A 43 11.67 -10.60 15.74
C GLY A 43 11.10 -10.84 14.34
N ILE A 44 10.56 -9.77 13.76
CA ILE A 44 9.97 -9.76 12.42
C ILE A 44 10.68 -8.68 11.61
N ALA A 45 11.10 -9.04 10.40
CA ALA A 45 11.59 -8.09 9.42
C ALA A 45 10.51 -7.86 8.35
N TYR A 46 10.38 -6.63 7.89
CA TYR A 46 9.43 -6.30 6.83
C TYR A 46 9.95 -5.16 5.97
N GLY A 47 9.50 -5.16 4.72
CA GLY A 47 9.77 -4.11 3.76
C GLY A 47 8.61 -3.94 2.82
N TRP A 48 8.30 -2.69 2.48
CA TRP A 48 7.20 -2.35 1.60
C TRP A 48 7.59 -1.25 0.61
N ALA A 49 6.89 -1.27 -0.52
CA ALA A 49 7.03 -0.34 -1.62
C ALA A 49 5.63 0.01 -2.15
N ILE A 50 5.40 1.28 -2.46
CA ILE A 50 4.16 1.81 -3.06
C ILE A 50 4.52 2.93 -4.05
N ASN A 51 3.62 3.24 -4.96
CA ASN A 51 3.73 4.28 -5.98
C ASN A 51 4.90 4.05 -6.96
N PHE A 52 5.27 2.79 -7.20
CA PHE A 52 6.31 2.46 -8.17
C PHE A 52 5.75 2.33 -9.58
N LYS A 53 6.61 2.56 -10.58
CA LYS A 53 6.22 2.50 -11.99
C LYS A 53 5.85 1.09 -12.41
N THR A 54 6.55 0.11 -11.83
CA THR A 54 6.39 -1.29 -12.18
C THR A 54 6.36 -2.16 -10.94
N VAL A 55 5.66 -3.28 -11.04
CA VAL A 55 5.60 -4.31 -9.98
C VAL A 55 7.00 -4.85 -9.67
N GLU A 56 7.88 -5.01 -10.65
CA GLU A 56 9.24 -5.51 -10.43
C GLU A 56 10.11 -4.53 -9.62
N GLU A 57 10.00 -3.23 -9.86
CA GLU A 57 10.68 -2.23 -9.03
C GLU A 57 10.16 -2.26 -7.59
N ALA A 58 8.84 -2.34 -7.40
CA ALA A 58 8.24 -2.43 -6.08
C ALA A 58 8.73 -3.69 -5.34
N ARG A 59 8.76 -4.84 -6.01
CA ARG A 59 9.24 -6.12 -5.46
C ARG A 59 10.67 -6.01 -4.95
N LYS A 60 11.57 -5.48 -5.79
CA LYS A 60 12.98 -5.32 -5.45
C LYS A 60 13.14 -4.45 -4.21
N VAL A 61 12.49 -3.28 -4.17
CA VAL A 61 12.59 -2.35 -3.04
C VAL A 61 11.99 -2.94 -1.76
N ALA A 62 10.86 -3.64 -1.84
CA ALA A 62 10.27 -4.30 -0.68
C ALA A 62 11.21 -5.36 -0.09
N LEU A 63 11.83 -6.20 -0.94
CA LEU A 63 12.81 -7.20 -0.50
C LEU A 63 14.07 -6.57 0.10
N GLU A 64 14.65 -5.57 -0.56
CA GLU A 64 15.86 -4.88 -0.07
C GLU A 64 15.61 -4.25 1.31
N LYS A 65 14.49 -3.56 1.50
CA LYS A 65 14.12 -2.99 2.80
C LYS A 65 13.92 -4.05 3.88
N CYS A 66 13.27 -5.17 3.53
CA CYS A 66 13.07 -6.27 4.46
C CYS A 66 14.41 -6.86 4.91
N GLN A 67 15.31 -7.12 3.95
CA GLN A 67 16.63 -7.71 4.22
C GLN A 67 17.54 -6.77 5.02
N ALA A 68 17.38 -5.46 4.82
CA ALA A 68 18.10 -4.42 5.54
C ALA A 68 17.45 -4.02 6.88
N PHE A 69 16.40 -4.70 7.33
CA PHE A 69 15.69 -4.34 8.56
C PHE A 69 16.55 -4.58 9.81
N GLU A 70 16.98 -3.49 10.46
CA GLU A 70 17.93 -3.53 11.58
C GLU A 70 17.33 -4.10 12.87
N GLY A 71 16.02 -3.93 13.08
CA GLY A 71 15.34 -4.36 14.31
C GLY A 71 15.21 -5.88 14.48
N ALA A 72 15.45 -6.66 13.42
CA ALA A 72 15.31 -8.12 13.44
C ALA A 72 16.26 -8.78 12.40
N PRO A 73 17.59 -8.74 12.60
CA PRO A 73 18.57 -9.10 11.56
C PRO A 73 18.52 -10.59 11.17
N LYS A 74 18.09 -11.48 12.06
CA LYS A 74 17.89 -12.90 11.73
C LYS A 74 16.66 -13.08 10.84
N ALA A 75 15.55 -12.42 11.19
CA ALA A 75 14.35 -12.40 10.37
C ALA A 75 14.60 -11.74 9.00
N GLY A 76 15.44 -10.70 8.94
CA GLY A 76 15.86 -10.03 7.70
C GLY A 76 16.50 -10.98 6.69
N LYS A 77 17.30 -11.95 7.15
CA LYS A 77 17.90 -12.99 6.30
C LYS A 77 16.88 -13.98 5.74
N ALA A 78 15.70 -14.07 6.35
CA ALA A 78 14.62 -14.97 5.95
C ALA A 78 13.54 -14.28 5.09
N CYS A 79 13.75 -13.02 4.69
CA CYS A 79 12.78 -12.25 3.93
C CYS A 79 12.33 -12.91 2.63
N LYS A 80 11.02 -12.97 2.45
CA LYS A 80 10.34 -13.45 1.25
C LYS A 80 9.33 -12.43 0.79
N LEU A 81 9.14 -12.34 -0.53
CA LEU A 81 8.05 -11.56 -1.09
C LEU A 81 6.72 -12.23 -0.76
N ILE A 82 5.80 -11.46 -0.17
CA ILE A 82 4.44 -11.91 0.14
C ILE A 82 3.50 -11.67 -1.03
N GLY A 83 3.62 -10.51 -1.67
CA GLY A 83 2.78 -10.12 -2.79
C GLY A 83 3.24 -8.81 -3.40
N ALA A 84 2.88 -8.63 -4.67
CA ALA A 84 3.09 -7.38 -5.38
C ALA A 84 2.04 -7.24 -6.48
N ALA A 85 1.43 -6.07 -6.59
CA ALA A 85 0.34 -5.83 -7.52
C ALA A 85 0.15 -4.33 -7.77
N GLU A 86 -0.51 -4.00 -8.87
CA GLU A 86 -0.93 -2.63 -9.14
C GLU A 86 -2.25 -2.30 -8.43
N LYS A 87 -2.41 -1.07 -7.94
CA LYS A 87 -3.65 -0.56 -7.30
C LYS A 87 -4.09 -1.44 -6.13
N HIS A 88 -3.14 -1.86 -5.31
CA HIS A 88 -3.40 -2.65 -4.11
C HIS A 88 -2.95 -1.91 -2.86
N CYS A 89 -3.59 -2.26 -1.76
CA CYS A 89 -3.16 -1.96 -0.43
C CYS A 89 -2.39 -3.14 0.16
N LEU A 90 -1.48 -2.84 1.07
CA LEU A 90 -0.76 -3.76 1.92
C LEU A 90 -1.01 -3.41 3.37
N ALA A 91 -1.13 -4.42 4.21
CA ALA A 91 -1.25 -4.21 5.65
C ALA A 91 -0.50 -5.26 6.44
N MET A 92 -0.13 -4.87 7.66
CA MET A 92 0.42 -5.74 8.68
C MET A 92 -0.32 -5.52 9.99
N ALA A 93 -0.46 -6.59 10.76
CA ALA A 93 -1.00 -6.59 12.09
C ALA A 93 -0.15 -7.50 12.99
N PHE A 94 -0.01 -7.13 14.25
CA PHE A 94 0.71 -7.90 15.26
C PHE A 94 0.02 -7.86 16.62
N ASP A 95 0.30 -8.86 17.45
CA ASP A 95 0.13 -8.79 18.89
C ASP A 95 1.33 -8.02 19.47
N PRO A 96 1.15 -6.90 20.19
CA PRO A 96 2.23 -6.05 20.68
C PRO A 96 3.06 -6.66 21.81
N LYS A 97 2.68 -7.84 22.33
CA LYS A 97 3.50 -8.52 23.33
C LYS A 97 4.76 -9.08 22.70
N ASP A 98 5.89 -8.78 23.33
CA ASP A 98 7.19 -9.36 22.98
C ASP A 98 7.12 -10.88 22.84
N ASP A 99 7.79 -11.40 21.82
CA ASP A 99 7.86 -12.82 21.48
C ASP A 99 6.50 -13.50 21.21
N SER A 100 5.44 -12.72 20.96
CA SER A 100 4.17 -13.27 20.51
C SER A 100 4.26 -13.76 19.07
N PRO A 101 3.73 -14.95 18.73
CA PRO A 101 3.63 -15.39 17.34
C PRO A 101 2.46 -14.72 16.61
N GLY A 102 1.65 -13.91 17.29
CA GLY A 102 0.51 -13.20 16.70
C GLY A 102 0.96 -12.18 15.66
N MET A 103 0.91 -12.57 14.39
CA MET A 103 1.24 -11.70 13.27
C MET A 103 0.44 -12.04 12.02
N GLY A 104 0.12 -11.04 11.23
CA GLY A 104 -0.64 -11.20 10.00
C GLY A 104 -0.35 -10.10 9.01
N TRP A 105 -0.36 -10.45 7.73
CA TRP A 105 -0.16 -9.52 6.64
C TRP A 105 -1.09 -9.84 5.48
N ALA A 106 -1.38 -8.83 4.67
CA ALA A 106 -2.24 -8.97 3.51
C ALA A 106 -1.83 -8.01 2.40
N VAL A 107 -2.17 -8.38 1.17
CA VAL A 107 -2.13 -7.52 -0.02
C VAL A 107 -3.50 -7.69 -0.70
N GLU A 108 -4.29 -6.63 -0.77
CA GLU A 108 -5.69 -6.67 -1.25
C GLU A 108 -6.02 -5.37 -1.98
N ALA A 109 -7.03 -5.37 -2.83
CA ALA A 109 -7.39 -4.19 -3.64
C ALA A 109 -7.98 -3.02 -2.84
N SER A 110 -8.49 -3.26 -1.63
CA SER A 110 -9.16 -2.24 -0.81
C SER A 110 -8.48 -2.06 0.55
N ARG A 111 -8.52 -0.83 1.07
CA ARG A 111 -7.97 -0.48 2.38
C ARG A 111 -8.63 -1.26 3.53
N ASP A 112 -9.95 -1.36 3.52
CA ASP A 112 -10.70 -2.05 4.58
C ASP A 112 -10.50 -3.56 4.51
N GLY A 113 -10.52 -4.12 3.29
CA GLY A 113 -10.26 -5.54 3.07
C GLY A 113 -8.85 -5.95 3.53
N VAL A 114 -7.83 -5.16 3.19
CA VAL A 114 -6.45 -5.47 3.59
C VAL A 114 -6.29 -5.42 5.11
N ARG A 115 -6.92 -4.44 5.77
CA ARG A 115 -6.88 -4.29 7.24
C ARG A 115 -7.55 -5.48 7.93
N ALA A 116 -8.75 -5.83 7.49
CA ALA A 116 -9.51 -6.94 8.05
C ALA A 116 -8.75 -8.26 7.90
N ARG A 117 -8.17 -8.51 6.71
CA ARG A 117 -7.41 -9.73 6.43
C ARG A 117 -6.13 -9.82 7.26
N ALA A 118 -5.40 -8.72 7.44
CA ALA A 118 -4.20 -8.72 8.28
C ALA A 118 -4.55 -9.04 9.75
N LEU A 119 -5.60 -8.42 10.30
CA LEU A 119 -6.08 -8.71 11.66
C LEU A 119 -6.53 -10.17 11.84
N GLU A 120 -7.29 -10.69 10.88
CA GLU A 120 -7.74 -12.08 10.89
C GLU A 120 -6.55 -13.05 10.95
N ARG A 121 -5.53 -12.82 10.12
CA ARG A 121 -4.31 -13.64 10.10
C ARG A 121 -3.52 -13.53 11.40
N CYS A 122 -3.40 -12.32 11.96
CA CYS A 122 -2.79 -12.14 13.28
C CYS A 122 -3.50 -12.95 14.36
N ARG A 123 -4.84 -12.86 14.41
CA ARG A 123 -5.67 -13.60 15.38
C ARG A 123 -5.55 -15.12 15.20
N ALA A 124 -5.41 -15.58 13.95
CA ALA A 124 -5.21 -17.00 13.66
C ALA A 124 -3.84 -17.51 14.16
N ALA A 125 -2.79 -16.68 14.08
CA ALA A 125 -1.44 -17.01 14.55
C ALA A 125 -1.26 -16.81 16.07
N ALA A 126 -2.00 -15.89 16.68
CA ALA A 126 -1.91 -15.59 18.10
C ALA A 126 -2.47 -16.73 18.98
N PRO A 127 -1.87 -16.96 20.17
CA PRO A 127 -2.46 -17.80 21.21
C PRO A 127 -3.88 -17.34 21.56
N ALA A 128 -4.73 -18.26 22.03
CA ALA A 128 -6.15 -17.99 22.23
C ALA A 128 -6.44 -16.78 23.15
N ASP A 129 -5.65 -16.61 24.21
CA ASP A 129 -5.72 -15.51 25.17
C ASP A 129 -5.10 -14.19 24.66
N ARG A 130 -4.49 -14.22 23.47
CA ARG A 130 -3.79 -13.08 22.86
C ARG A 130 -4.47 -12.53 21.61
N ARG A 131 -5.45 -13.24 21.02
CA ARG A 131 -6.10 -12.86 19.75
C ARG A 131 -6.67 -11.44 19.75
N ASP A 132 -7.27 -11.03 20.87
CA ASP A 132 -7.92 -9.73 20.96
C ASP A 132 -6.93 -8.55 21.08
N PHE A 133 -5.65 -8.84 21.30
CA PHE A 133 -4.57 -7.84 21.32
C PHE A 133 -3.95 -7.61 19.94
N CYS A 134 -4.39 -8.33 18.90
CA CYS A 134 -3.93 -8.09 17.54
C CYS A 134 -4.39 -6.71 17.04
N GLU A 135 -3.43 -5.89 16.63
CA GLU A 135 -3.63 -4.53 16.15
C GLU A 135 -2.96 -4.32 14.79
N VAL A 136 -3.51 -3.41 13.99
CA VAL A 136 -2.93 -3.06 12.69
C VAL A 136 -1.87 -1.98 12.89
N ASP A 137 -0.65 -2.30 12.47
CA ASP A 137 0.50 -1.40 12.55
C ASP A 137 0.69 -0.59 11.28
N LEU A 138 0.54 -1.27 10.13
CA LEU A 138 0.80 -0.68 8.82
C LEU A 138 -0.41 -0.89 7.93
N VAL A 139 -0.84 0.20 7.27
CA VAL A 139 -1.65 0.13 6.06
C VAL A 139 -1.10 1.13 5.05
N LYS A 140 -0.74 0.66 3.86
CA LYS A 140 -0.33 1.50 2.73
C LYS A 140 -1.11 1.09 1.51
N CYS A 141 -1.50 2.06 0.70
CA CYS A 141 -2.22 1.84 -0.54
C CYS A 141 -1.48 2.53 -1.66
N ASP A 142 -1.56 1.93 -2.83
CA ASP A 142 -1.11 2.54 -4.07
C ASP A 142 -2.28 3.15 -4.83
N GLY A 143 -2.25 4.47 -5.02
CA GLY A 143 -3.40 5.25 -5.49
C GLY A 143 -4.50 5.46 -4.44
N ASP A 144 -5.70 5.85 -4.89
CA ASP A 144 -6.83 6.30 -4.07
C ASP A 144 -7.71 5.16 -3.50
N GLN A 145 -7.07 4.09 -3.00
CA GLN A 145 -7.71 2.83 -2.59
C GLN A 145 -8.13 2.75 -1.12
#